data_AF-A0A7Y2H359-F1
#
_entry.id   AF-A0A7Y2H359-F1
#
_cell.length_a   1.000
_cell.length_b   1.000
_cell.length_c   1.000
_cell.angle_alpha   90.00
_cell.angle_beta   90.00
_cell.angle_gamma   90.00
#
_symmetry.space_group_name_H-M   'P 1'
#
loop_
_entity.id
_entity.type
_entity.pdbx_description
1 polymer ?
#
loop_
_entity_poly.entity_id
_entity_poly.type
_entity_poly.pdbx_seq_one_letter_code
_entity_poly.pdbx_strand_id
1 'polypeptide(L)' 'MAKRIVLEADNVSEVVGEVVEHLKAGAVIGAPSDTVYGLLAPWGNEKSLLELIR' A
#
# COMPACT_ATOMS: atom_id res chain seq x y z
N MET A 1 11.18 -3.17 8.92
CA MET A 1 10.06 -3.32 9.88
C MET A 1 8.86 -2.61 9.27
N ALA A 2 7.70 -3.27 9.17
CA ALA A 2 6.53 -2.69 8.51
C ALA A 2 5.80 -1.70 9.43
N LYS A 3 5.39 -0.54 8.91
CA LYS A 3 4.52 0.42 9.61
C LYS A 3 3.07 -0.05 9.45
N ARG A 4 2.31 -0.10 10.55
CA ARG A 4 0.87 -0.37 10.54
C ARG A 4 0.10 0.95 10.61
N ILE A 5 -0.85 1.13 9.69
CA ILE A 5 -1.76 2.27 9.66
C ILE A 5 -3.18 1.71 9.83
N VAL A 6 -4.00 2.35 10.67
CA VAL A 6 -5.38 1.92 10.93
C VAL A 6 -6.31 2.85 10.15
N LEU A 7 -7.14 2.26 9.28
CA LEU A 7 -8.17 2.97 8.53
C LEU A 7 -9.46 2.96 9.35
N GLU A 8 -9.94 4.15 9.69
CA GLU A 8 -11.18 4.43 10.39
C GLU A 8 -12.05 5.38 9.56
N ALA A 9 -13.33 5.50 9.89
CA ALA A 9 -14.27 6.30 9.11
C ALA A 9 -13.93 7.80 9.08
N ASP A 10 -13.25 8.31 10.11
CA ASP A 10 -12.91 9.72 10.28
C ASP A 10 -11.52 10.10 9.73
N ASN A 11 -10.68 9.12 9.34
CA ASN A 11 -9.32 9.36 8.87
C ASN A 11 -9.04 8.90 7.43
N VAL A 12 -10.08 8.52 6.68
CA VAL A 12 -9.97 7.93 5.34
C VAL A 12 -9.10 8.77 4.40
N SER A 13 -9.33 10.08 4.32
CA SER A 13 -8.59 10.96 3.40
C SER A 13 -7.09 11.05 3.74
N GLU A 14 -6.76 11.05 5.03
CA GLU A 14 -5.36 11.09 5.50
C GLU A 14 -4.65 9.79 5.17
N VAL A 15 -5.26 8.65 5.53
CA VAL A 15 -4.70 7.31 5.29
C VAL A 15 -4.53 7.04 3.80
N VAL A 16 -5.53 7.38 2.98
CA VAL A 16 -5.44 7.24 1.51
C VAL A 16 -4.35 8.13 0.95
N GLY A 17 -4.23 9.38 1.43
CA GLY A 17 -3.16 10.29 1.03
C GLY A 17 -1.78 9.72 1.33
N GLU A 18 -1.58 9.24 2.56
CA GLU A 18 -0.32 8.62 2.99
C GLU A 18 0.03 7.37 2.14
N VAL A 19 -0.95 6.49 1.92
CA VAL A 19 -0.80 5.27 1.09
C VAL A 19 -0.40 5.63 -0.34
N VAL A 20 -1.04 6.64 -0.93
CA VAL A 20 -0.73 7.11 -2.30
C VAL A 20 0.69 7.65 -2.39
N GLU A 21 1.14 8.46 -1.43
CA GLU A 21 2.51 8.99 -1.42
C GLU A 21 3.56 7.87 -1.25
N HIS A 22 3.28 6.88 -0.41
CA HIS A 22 4.15 5.71 -0.28
C HIS A 22 4.20 4.86 -1.56
N LEU A 23 3.07 4.64 -2.23
CA LEU A 23 3.06 3.97 -3.53
C LEU A 23 3.87 4.76 -4.56
N LYS A 24 3.69 6.08 -4.67
CA LYS A 24 4.50 6.91 -5.59
C LYS A 24 6.00 6.80 -5.32
N ALA A 25 6.40 6.63 -4.06
CA ALA A 25 7.79 6.42 -3.67
C ALA A 25 8.32 4.99 -3.97
N GLY A 26 7.47 4.09 -4.49
CA GLY A 26 7.83 2.72 -4.83
C GLY A 26 7.66 1.73 -3.68
N ALA A 27 6.95 2.08 -2.60
CA ALA A 27 6.69 1.15 -1.51
C ALA A 27 5.72 0.02 -1.93
N VAL A 28 5.83 -1.11 -1.23
CA VAL A 28 4.83 -2.18 -1.25
C VAL A 28 3.92 -2.03 -0.03
N ILE A 29 2.61 -2.11 -0.23
CA ILE A 29 1.61 -1.90 0.83
C ILE A 29 0.66 -3.07 0.92
N GLY A 30 0.49 -3.64 2.11
CA GLY A 30 -0.60 -4.57 2.38
C GLY A 30 -1.91 -3.81 2.62
N ALA A 31 -2.97 -4.17 1.89
CA ALA A 31 -4.27 -3.52 2.00
C ALA A 31 -5.42 -4.55 1.99
N PRO A 32 -6.53 -4.29 2.71
CA PRO A 32 -7.71 -5.14 2.65
C PRO A 32 -8.41 -5.05 1.28
N SER A 33 -9.15 -6.10 0.93
CA SER A 33 -10.14 -6.10 -0.15
C SER A 33 -11.37 -6.88 0.29
N ASP A 34 -12.42 -6.89 -0.53
CA ASP A 34 -13.66 -7.63 -0.25
C ASP A 34 -13.47 -9.16 -0.17
N THR A 35 -12.35 -9.68 -0.65
CA THR A 35 -12.07 -11.12 -0.68
C THR A 35 -10.95 -11.52 0.28
N VAL A 36 -9.74 -11.01 0.06
CA VAL A 36 -8.54 -11.28 0.85
C VAL A 36 -7.67 -10.03 0.94
N TYR A 37 -6.70 -10.01 1.85
CA TYR A 37 -5.67 -8.98 1.83
C TYR A 37 -4.80 -9.12 0.58
N GLY A 38 -4.50 -8.00 -0.07
CA GLY A 38 -3.61 -7.91 -1.22
C GLY A 38 -2.36 -7.11 -0.91
N LEU A 39 -1.33 -7.29 -1.74
CA LEU A 39 -0.16 -6.42 -1.78
C LEU A 39 -0.29 -5.48 -2.97
N LEU A 40 -0.16 -4.19 -2.72
CA LEU A 40 -0.18 -3.12 -3.70
C LEU A 40 1.25 -2.70 -4.00
N ALA A 41 1.56 -2.54 -5.28
CA ALA A 41 2.80 -1.93 -5.77
C ALA A 41 2.50 -1.09 -7.02
N PRO A 42 3.30 -0.06 -7.33
CA PRO A 42 3.13 0.69 -8.57
C PRO A 42 3.42 -0.17 -9.78
N TRP A 43 2.44 -0.33 -10.67
CA TRP A 43 2.52 -1.20 -11.85
C TRP A 43 3.72 -0.88 -12.75
N GLY A 44 4.07 0.40 -12.90
CA GLY A 44 5.22 0.83 -13.72
C GLY A 44 6.57 0.75 -13.03
N ASN A 45 6.66 0.25 -11.79
CA ASN A 45 7.90 0.20 -11.03
C ASN A 45 8.40 -1.24 -10.89
N GLU A 46 9.31 -1.63 -11.78
CA GLU A 46 9.89 -2.98 -11.81
C GLU A 46 10.52 -3.39 -10.48
N LYS A 47 11.19 -2.47 -9.77
CA LYS A 47 11.79 -2.76 -8.47
C LYS A 47 10.72 -3.12 -7.44
N SER A 48 9.64 -2.34 -7.35
CA SER A 48 8.54 -2.61 -6.43
C SER A 48 7.83 -3.93 -6.76
N LEU A 49 7.68 -4.25 -8.04
CA LEU A 49 7.11 -5.54 -8.47
C LEU A 49 8.01 -6.72 -8.10
N LEU A 50 9.33 -6.58 -8.22
CA LEU A 50 10.27 -7.61 -7.79
C LEU A 50 10.23 -7.83 -6.26
N GLU A 51 9.93 -6.80 -5.47
CA GLU A 51 9.72 -6.93 -4.02
C GLU A 51 8.46 -7.74 -3.66
N LEU A 52 7.48 -7.87 -4.56
CA LEU A 52 6.27 -8.68 -4.32
C LEU A 52 6.49 -10.20 -4.40
N ILE A 53 7.50 -10.63 -5.14
CA ILE A 53 7.73 -12.04 -5.48
C ILE A 53 8.99 -12.64 -4.82
N ARG A 54 9.62 -11.88 -3.93
CA ARG A 54 10.82 -12.27 -3.15
C ARG A 54 10.42 -12.83 -1.79
#